data_AF-A0ABD5AYN7-F1
#
_entry.id   AF-A0ABD5AYN7-F1
#
_cell.length_a   1.000
_cell.length_b   1.000
_cell.length_c   1.000
_cell.angle_alpha   90.00
_cell.angle_beta   90.00
_cell.angle_gamma   90.00
#
_symmetry.space_group_name_H-M   'P 1'
#
loop_
_entity.id
_entity.type
_entity.pdbx_description
1 polymer ?
#
loop_
_entity_poly.entity_id
_entity_poly.type
_entity_poly.pdbx_seq_one_letter_code
_entity_poly.pdbx_strand_id
1 'polypeptide(L)' 'KKQVITPRKAIEALYYNRYLKQNDQVLDARLGYYSVVKETNVQLLQPNWEIKVKHKGKDEVQTYYVEATNHNPKVIDY' A
#
# COMPACT_ATOMS: atom_id res chain seq x y z
N LYS A 1 3.38 14.85 -16.17
CA LYS A 1 2.79 13.53 -15.84
C LYS A 1 3.58 12.95 -14.67
N LYS A 2 2.98 12.63 -13.52
CA LYS A 2 3.72 12.00 -12.41
C LYS A 2 4.02 10.55 -12.80
N GLN A 3 5.26 10.09 -12.57
CA GLN A 3 5.65 8.72 -12.85
C GLN A 3 5.10 7.81 -11.74
N VAL A 4 4.46 6.70 -12.15
CA VAL A 4 3.99 5.68 -11.21
C VAL A 4 5.19 4.87 -10.73
N ILE A 5 5.35 4.71 -9.42
CA ILE A 5 6.40 3.86 -8.85
C ILE A 5 6.12 2.39 -9.13
N THR A 6 7.17 1.57 -9.17
CA THR A 6 7.02 0.13 -9.37
C THR A 6 6.41 -0.55 -8.13
N PRO A 7 5.80 -1.76 -8.28
CA PRO A 7 5.33 -2.53 -7.14
C PRO A 7 6.46 -2.80 -6.12
N ARG A 8 7.68 -3.06 -6.62
CA ARG A 8 8.87 -3.25 -5.78
C ARG A 8 9.14 -2.06 -4.86
N LYS A 9 9.08 -0.83 -5.38
CA LYS A 9 9.30 0.39 -4.59
C LYS A 9 8.22 0.57 -3.51
N ALA A 10 6.98 0.21 -3.82
CA ALA A 10 5.89 0.23 -2.84
C ALA A 10 6.08 -0.81 -1.72
N ILE A 11 6.53 -2.02 -2.06
CA ILE A 11 6.87 -3.07 -1.09
C ILE A 11 8.07 -2.66 -0.22
N GLU A 12 9.09 -2.03 -0.83
CA GLU A 12 10.22 -1.45 -0.09
C GLU A 12 9.75 -0.41 0.94
N ALA A 13 8.76 0.43 0.59
CA ALA A 13 8.17 1.38 1.53
C ALA A 13 7.52 0.67 2.74
N LEU A 14 6.77 -0.42 2.53
CA LEU A 14 6.24 -1.22 3.63
C LEU A 14 7.36 -1.80 4.51
N TYR A 15 8.43 -2.31 3.89
CA TYR A 15 9.58 -2.86 4.61
C TYR A 15 10.28 -1.81 5.48
N TYR A 16 10.68 -0.67 4.91
CA TYR A 16 11.40 0.38 5.64
C TYR A 16 10.56 1.04 6.72
N ASN A 17 9.23 1.10 6.55
CA ASN A 17 8.29 1.60 7.57
C ASN A 17 7.83 0.51 8.55
N ARG A 18 8.47 -0.67 8.56
CA ARG A 18 8.25 -1.77 9.52
C ARG A 18 6.85 -2.42 9.48
N TYR A 19 6.13 -2.27 8.37
CA TYR A 19 4.88 -2.99 8.12
C TYR A 19 5.13 -4.45 7.72
N LEU A 20 6.30 -4.76 7.12
CA LEU A 20 6.72 -6.14 6.85
C LEU A 20 7.69 -6.65 7.91
N LYS A 21 7.49 -7.89 8.33
CA LYS A 21 8.34 -8.63 9.26
C LYS A 21 8.96 -9.84 8.58
N GLN A 22 9.97 -10.41 9.23
CA GLN A 22 10.64 -11.61 8.74
C GLN A 22 9.63 -12.76 8.57
N ASN A 23 9.70 -13.43 7.41
CA ASN A 23 8.81 -14.53 7.00
C ASN A 23 7.36 -14.11 6.68
N ASP A 24 7.08 -12.81 6.57
CA ASP A 24 5.83 -12.38 5.94
C ASP A 24 5.87 -12.66 4.44
N GLN A 25 4.70 -12.96 3.88
CA GLN A 25 4.54 -13.22 2.46
C GLN A 25 3.72 -12.12 1.82
N VAL A 26 4.31 -11.44 0.84
CA VAL A 26 3.56 -10.57 -0.08
C VAL A 26 2.85 -11.49 -1.08
N LEU A 27 1.52 -11.46 -1.08
CA LEU A 27 0.67 -12.32 -1.90
C LEU A 27 0.31 -11.67 -3.24
N ASP A 28 0.06 -10.36 -3.23
CA ASP A 28 -0.41 -9.61 -4.40
C ASP A 28 -0.03 -8.12 -4.27
N ALA A 29 0.11 -7.46 -5.41
CA ALA A 29 0.34 -6.02 -5.52
C ALA A 29 -0.39 -5.46 -6.75
N ARG A 30 -1.45 -4.69 -6.52
CA ARG A 30 -2.35 -4.18 -7.57
C ARG A 30 -2.42 -2.66 -7.56
N LEU A 31 -2.26 -2.05 -8.74
CA LEU A 31 -2.44 -0.60 -8.92
C LEU A 31 -3.93 -0.28 -9.05
N GLY A 32 -4.41 0.72 -8.31
CA GLY A 32 -5.79 1.18 -8.38
C GLY A 32 -5.99 2.58 -7.80
N TYR A 33 -7.21 3.11 -7.87
CA TYR A 33 -7.59 4.37 -7.24
C TYR A 33 -8.41 4.09 -5.99
N TYR A 34 -8.03 4.70 -4.87
CA TYR A 34 -8.67 4.51 -3.57
C TYR A 34 -8.91 5.86 -2.89
N SER A 35 -10.01 5.96 -2.13
CA SER A 35 -10.32 7.18 -1.36
C SER A 35 -9.31 7.34 -0.22
N VAL A 36 -8.82 8.54 0.01
CA VAL A 36 -7.91 8.87 1.14
C VAL A 36 -8.49 9.82 2.16
N VAL A 37 -9.79 10.08 2.07
CA VAL A 37 -10.55 10.85 3.06
C VAL A 37 -11.75 10.02 3.53
N LYS A 38 -12.09 10.15 4.81
CA LYS A 38 -13.28 9.54 5.44
C LYS A 38 -14.50 10.44 5.42
N GLU A 39 -14.45 11.55 4.69
CA GLU A 39 -15.55 12.53 4.63
C GLU A 39 -16.68 12.01 3.74
N THR A 40 -17.91 12.09 4.23
CA THR A 40 -19.09 11.51 3.58
C THR A 40 -19.50 12.21 2.28
N ASN A 41 -19.02 13.44 2.05
CA ASN A 41 -19.47 14.29 0.95
C ASN A 41 -18.39 14.58 -0.11
N VAL A 42 -17.15 14.13 0.10
CA VAL A 42 -16.04 14.32 -0.85
C VAL A 42 -15.23 13.03 -0.94
N GLN A 43 -15.02 12.54 -2.16
CA GLN A 43 -14.09 11.44 -2.43
C GLN A 43 -12.82 11.99 -3.06
N LEU A 44 -11.72 11.96 -2.32
CA LEU A 44 -10.39 12.23 -2.87
C LEU A 44 -9.77 10.89 -3.31
N LEU A 45 -9.88 10.59 -4.60
CA LEU A 45 -9.27 9.41 -5.19
C LEU A 45 -7.82 9.68 -5.58
N GLN A 46 -6.90 8.86 -5.08
CA GLN A 46 -5.52 8.88 -5.51
C GLN A 46 -5.06 7.49 -5.95
N PRO A 47 -4.10 7.41 -6.89
CA PRO A 47 -3.52 6.14 -7.29
C PRO A 47 -2.66 5.57 -6.15
N ASN A 48 -2.96 4.34 -5.74
CA ASN A 48 -2.20 3.59 -4.74
C ASN A 48 -1.90 2.17 -5.23
N TRP A 49 -0.82 1.59 -4.73
CA TRP A 49 -0.60 0.16 -4.72
C TRP A 49 -1.35 -0.45 -3.54
N GLU A 50 -2.33 -1.31 -3.83
CA GLU A 50 -2.94 -2.24 -2.86
C GLU A 50 -2.02 -3.46 -2.74
N ILE A 51 -1.51 -3.73 -1.54
CA ILE A 51 -0.55 -4.80 -1.28
C ILE A 51 -1.16 -5.74 -0.23
N LYS A 52 -1.30 -7.02 -0.60
CA LYS A 52 -1.81 -8.06 0.29
C LYS A 52 -0.66 -8.81 0.93
N VAL A 53 -0.65 -8.86 2.27
CA VAL A 53 0.41 -9.47 3.07
C VAL A 53 -0.19 -10.52 4.00
N LYS A 54 0.33 -11.74 3.93
CA LYS A 54 0.09 -12.76 4.96
C LYS A 54 1.20 -12.69 5.99
N HIS A 55 0.87 -12.27 7.20
CA HIS A 55 1.85 -12.24 8.28
C HIS A 55 2.08 -13.64 8.84
N LYS A 56 3.33 -13.95 9.19
CA LYS A 56 3.65 -15.24 9.81
C LYS A 56 2.83 -15.44 11.09
N GLY A 57 2.17 -16.59 11.20
CA GLY A 57 1.38 -16.96 12.36
C GLY A 57 0.04 -16.23 12.48
N LYS A 58 -0.39 -15.49 11.46
CA LYS A 58 -1.74 -14.95 11.34
C LYS A 58 -2.48 -15.67 10.21
N ASP A 59 -3.75 -15.97 10.46
CA ASP A 59 -4.62 -16.57 9.45
C ASP A 59 -5.17 -15.52 8.47
N GLU A 60 -5.31 -14.28 8.92
CA GLU A 60 -5.82 -13.19 8.13
C GLU A 60 -4.77 -12.58 7.19
N VAL A 61 -5.22 -12.19 6.00
CA VAL A 61 -4.46 -11.40 5.04
C VAL A 61 -4.69 -9.92 5.33
N GLN A 62 -3.61 -9.20 5.61
CA GLN A 62 -3.64 -7.76 5.82
C GLN A 62 -3.44 -7.03 4.49
N THR A 63 -4.24 -6.00 4.23
CA THR A 63 -4.13 -5.16 3.04
C THR A 63 -3.53 -3.81 3.42
N TYR A 64 -2.50 -3.39 2.70
CA TYR A 64 -1.87 -2.08 2.83
C TYR A 64 -2.06 -1.28 1.55
N TYR A 65 -2.04 0.05 1.69
CA TYR A 65 -2.12 0.96 0.56
C TYR A 65 -0.92 1.90 0.57
N VAL A 66 -0.26 2.03 -0.58
CA VAL A 66 0.96 2.84 -0.72
C VAL A 66 0.80 3.82 -1.88
N GLU A 67 1.09 5.10 -1.65
CA GLU A 67 0.97 6.16 -2.65
C GLU A 67 1.77 5.81 -3.92
N ALA A 68 1.13 5.82 -5.09
CA ALA A 68 1.78 5.32 -6.31
C ALA A 68 2.54 6.39 -7.11
N THR A 69 2.43 7.68 -6.78
CA THR A 69 2.94 8.78 -7.63
C THR A 69 4.05 9.64 -7.01
N ASN A 70 4.61 9.18 -5.89
CA ASN A 70 5.64 9.90 -5.14
C ASN A 70 6.92 9.04 -5.04
N HIS A 71 8.09 9.67 -5.19
CA HIS A 71 9.37 8.99 -5.09
C HIS A 71 9.65 8.47 -3.67
N ASN A 72 9.14 9.17 -2.66
CA ASN A 72 9.09 8.71 -1.27
C ASN A 72 7.64 8.45 -0.88
N PRO A 73 7.09 7.27 -1.24
CA PRO A 73 5.67 7.01 -1.10
C PRO A 73 5.28 6.83 0.37
N LYS A 74 4.09 7.34 0.71
CA LYS A 74 3.50 7.15 2.04
C LYS A 74 2.65 5.88 2.07
N VAL A 75 2.72 5.16 3.19
CA VAL A 75 1.73 4.14 3.53
C VAL A 75 0.50 4.87 4.05
N ILE A 76 -0.67 4.51 3.51
CA ILE A 76 -1.95 5.11 3.87
C ILE A 76 -2.59 4.22 4.93
N ASP A 77 -2.68 4.74 6.15
CA ASP A 77 -3.42 4.10 7.23
C ASP A 77 -4.88 4.56 7.18
N TYR A 78 -5.81 3.60 7.24
CA TYR A 78 -7.25 3.83 7.33
C TYR A 78 -7.74 3.67 8.76
#